data_AF-A0A957MA58-F1
#
_entry.id   AF-A0A957MA58-F1
#
_cell.length_a   1.000
_cell.length_b   1.000
_cell.length_c   1.000
_cell.angle_alpha   90.00
_cell.angle_beta   90.00
_cell.angle_gamma   90.00
#
_symmetry.space_group_name_H-M   'P 1'
#
loop_
_entity.id
_entity.type
_entity.pdbx_description
1 polymer ?
#
loop_
_entity_poly.entity_id
_entity_poly.type
_entity_poly.pdbx_seq_one_letter_code
_entity_poly.pdbx_strand_id
1 'polypeptide(L)'
;MTNAFLSLHFDALVIDGHCDSIGDQLENGRWLGDRSDTGHIDLPRLREGGIDAQFFACYVPTPFQRHGAFTHAMDRLDQLLLLEERLP
;
A
#
# COMPACT_ATOMS: atom_id res chain seq x y z
N MET A 1 -31.05 4.51 -12.41
CA MET A 1 -30.63 3.11 -12.20
C MET A 1 -29.62 3.14 -11.07
N THR A 2 -29.88 2.44 -9.97
CA THR A 2 -28.86 2.18 -8.96
C THR A 2 -27.77 1.33 -9.60
N ASN A 3 -26.52 1.76 -9.49
CA ASN A 3 -25.38 1.00 -10.00
C ASN A 3 -25.15 -0.18 -9.05
N ALA A 4 -25.83 -1.30 -9.32
CA ALA A 4 -25.87 -2.45 -8.41
C ALA A 4 -24.48 -2.96 -7.99
N PHE A 5 -23.49 -2.86 -8.89
CA PHE A 5 -22.10 -3.23 -8.56
C PHE A 5 -21.44 -2.24 -7.60
N LEU A 6 -21.73 -0.93 -7.69
CA LEU A 6 -21.22 0.05 -6.72
C LEU A 6 -21.86 -0.16 -5.35
N SER A 7 -23.16 -0.45 -5.30
CA SER A 7 -23.82 -0.79 -4.03
C SER A 7 -23.15 -2.00 -3.39
N LEU A 8 -23.01 -3.11 -4.13
CA LEU A 8 -22.34 -4.31 -3.62
C LEU A 8 -20.93 -4.02 -3.10
N HIS A 9 -20.15 -3.23 -3.84
CA HIS A 9 -18.77 -2.89 -3.47
C HIS A 9 -18.71 -2.07 -2.19
N PHE A 10 -19.49 -0.99 -2.09
CA PHE A 10 -19.47 -0.10 -0.93
C PHE A 10 -20.28 -0.61 0.27
N ASP A 11 -21.11 -1.66 0.10
CA ASP A 11 -21.82 -2.36 1.18
C ASP A 11 -21.00 -3.55 1.73
N ALA A 12 -19.89 -3.92 1.11
CA ALA A 12 -19.02 -5.04 1.50
C ALA A 12 -17.70 -4.55 2.11
N LEU A 13 -17.04 -5.42 2.89
CA LEU A 13 -15.63 -5.22 3.26
C LEU A 13 -14.74 -5.62 2.09
N VAL A 14 -13.89 -4.70 1.64
CA VAL A 14 -12.92 -4.94 0.57
C VAL A 14 -11.52 -4.96 1.15
N ILE A 15 -10.91 -6.14 1.08
CA ILE A 15 -9.57 -6.39 1.60
C ILE A 15 -8.67 -6.73 0.42
N ASP A 16 -7.70 -5.87 0.13
CA ASP A 16 -6.65 -6.17 -0.85
C ASP A 16 -5.49 -6.91 -0.18
N GLY A 17 -5.18 -8.09 -0.71
CA GLY A 17 -4.24 -9.02 -0.10
C GLY A 17 -2.76 -8.74 -0.40
N HIS A 18 -2.44 -7.84 -1.33
CA HIS A 18 -1.06 -7.61 -1.72
C HIS A 18 -0.82 -6.31 -2.50
N CYS A 19 0.08 -5.45 -2.00
CA CYS A 19 0.52 -4.25 -2.70
C CYS A 19 2.00 -3.95 -2.45
N ASP A 20 2.80 -3.82 -3.52
CA ASP A 20 4.23 -3.51 -3.46
C ASP A 20 4.56 -2.02 -3.27
N SER A 21 3.54 -1.15 -3.21
CA SER A 21 3.73 0.32 -3.26
C SER A 21 4.58 0.87 -2.11
N ILE A 22 4.70 0.15 -1.00
CA ILE A 22 5.58 0.57 0.12
C ILE A 22 7.07 0.53 -0.27
N GLY A 23 7.46 -0.38 -1.16
CA GLY A 23 8.80 -0.42 -1.73
C GLY A 23 9.09 0.82 -2.56
N ASP A 24 8.10 1.31 -3.32
CA ASP A 24 8.23 2.53 -4.13
C ASP A 24 8.39 3.80 -3.25
N GLN A 25 7.73 3.84 -2.09
CA GLN A 25 7.97 4.90 -1.09
C GLN A 25 9.41 4.90 -0.58
N LEU A 26 9.95 3.72 -0.28
CA LEU A 26 11.33 3.57 0.19
C LEU A 26 12.35 3.93 -0.89
N GLU A 27 12.18 3.37 -2.09
CA GLU A 27 13.22 3.38 -3.13
C GLU A 27 13.18 4.65 -4.00
N ASN A 28 11.99 5.18 -4.26
CA ASN A 28 11.79 6.33 -5.14
C ASN A 28 11.28 7.57 -4.39
N GLY A 29 11.14 7.51 -3.06
CA GLY A 29 10.73 8.62 -2.22
C GLY A 29 9.29 9.08 -2.44
N ARG A 30 8.45 8.26 -3.09
CA ARG A 30 7.05 8.59 -3.35
C ARG A 30 6.23 8.42 -2.07
N TRP A 31 5.78 9.53 -1.49
CA TRP A 31 4.93 9.48 -0.31
C TRP A 31 3.54 8.93 -0.65
N LEU A 32 3.12 7.84 0.00
CA LEU A 32 1.80 7.23 -0.23
C LEU A 32 0.65 7.95 0.46
N GLY A 33 0.94 8.82 1.42
CA GLY A 33 -0.11 9.54 2.15
C GLY A 33 -0.82 10.61 1.32
N ASP A 34 -0.15 11.10 0.27
CA ASP A 34 -0.68 12.11 -0.64
C ASP A 34 -1.00 11.51 -2.01
N ARG A 35 -1.93 12.15 -2.73
CA ARG A 35 -2.26 11.77 -4.10
C ARG A 35 -1.05 11.97 -5.01
N SER A 36 -0.77 10.98 -5.84
CA SER A 36 0.34 11.05 -6.81
C SER A 36 -0.15 10.92 -8.25
N ASP A 37 0.62 11.55 -9.15
CA ASP A 37 0.50 11.40 -10.60
C ASP A 37 1.18 10.11 -11.12
N THR A 38 1.94 9.42 -10.26
CA THR A 38 2.62 8.16 -10.57
C THR A 38 2.20 7.04 -9.60
N GLY A 39 2.44 5.80 -10.01
CA GLY A 39 2.03 4.61 -9.26
C GLY A 39 0.53 4.31 -9.39
N HIS A 40 0.12 3.14 -8.88
CA HIS A 40 -1.27 2.69 -8.96
C HIS A 40 -2.08 3.04 -7.71
N ILE A 41 -1.41 3.14 -6.56
CA ILE A 41 -2.03 3.25 -5.24
C ILE A 41 -1.39 4.39 -4.44
N ASP A 42 -2.24 5.16 -3.79
CA ASP A 42 -1.97 6.12 -2.72
C ASP A 42 -3.17 6.10 -1.74
N LEU A 43 -3.03 6.63 -0.53
CA LEU A 43 -4.09 6.61 0.48
C LEU A 43 -5.38 7.30 0.01
N PRO A 44 -5.35 8.46 -0.68
CA PRO A 44 -6.56 9.03 -1.27
C PRO A 44 -7.27 8.09 -2.23
N ARG A 45 -6.55 7.39 -3.14
CA ARG A 45 -7.15 6.41 -4.06
C ARG A 45 -7.74 5.21 -3.33
N LEU A 46 -7.09 4.70 -2.28
CA LEU A 46 -7.63 3.59 -1.49
C LEU A 46 -8.96 3.96 -0.82
N ARG A 47 -9.03 5.17 -0.23
CA ARG A 47 -10.24 5.71 0.39
C ARG A 47 -11.35 5.94 -0.64
N GLU A 48 -11.05 6.58 -1.77
CA GLU A 48 -12.01 6.81 -2.86
C GLU A 48 -12.49 5.51 -3.50
N GLY A 49 -11.60 4.52 -3.59
CA GLY A 49 -11.88 3.20 -4.14
C GLY A 49 -12.63 2.27 -3.19
N GLY A 50 -12.90 2.67 -1.95
CA GLY A 50 -13.59 1.84 -0.97
C GLY A 50 -12.81 0.59 -0.57
N ILE A 51 -11.49 0.72 -0.36
CA ILE A 51 -10.65 -0.35 0.20
C ILE A 51 -10.60 -0.17 1.72
N ASP A 52 -11.11 -1.14 2.46
CA ASP A 52 -11.17 -1.09 3.93
C ASP A 52 -9.87 -1.55 4.59
N ALA A 53 -9.17 -2.51 3.97
CA ALA A 53 -7.89 -2.99 4.45
C ALA A 53 -6.94 -3.32 3.29
N GLN A 54 -5.67 -2.93 3.46
CA GLN A 54 -4.62 -3.12 2.48
C GLN A 54 -3.45 -3.86 3.15
N PHE A 55 -3.05 -4.99 2.57
CA PHE A 55 -1.81 -5.66 2.93
C PHE A 55 -0.67 -5.15 2.05
N PHE A 56 0.26 -4.39 2.64
CA PHE A 56 1.47 -3.95 1.96
C PHE A 56 2.58 -4.99 2.05
N ALA A 57 3.23 -5.27 0.93
CA ALA A 57 4.27 -6.26 0.84
C ALA A 57 5.62 -5.70 1.31
N CYS A 58 6.16 -6.24 2.40
CA CYS A 58 7.57 -6.07 2.78
C CYS A 58 8.45 -7.02 1.94
N TYR A 59 8.41 -6.86 0.62
CA TYR A 59 9.07 -7.74 -0.33
C TYR A 59 10.60 -7.65 -0.27
N VAL A 60 11.28 -8.80 -0.29
CA VAL A 60 12.75 -8.88 -0.35
C VAL A 60 13.18 -9.41 -1.74
N PRO A 61 13.82 -8.57 -2.57
CA PRO A 61 14.32 -8.99 -3.87
C PRO A 61 15.35 -10.12 -3.77
N THR A 62 15.36 -11.01 -4.76
CA THR A 62 16.24 -12.20 -4.82
C THR A 62 17.71 -11.94 -4.46
N PRO A 63 18.36 -10.85 -4.93
CA PRO A 63 19.76 -10.57 -4.55
C PRO A 63 20.02 -10.46 -3.05
N PHE A 64 19.01 -10.05 -2.27
CA PHE A 64 19.12 -9.82 -0.81
C PHE A 64 18.66 -11.02 0.02
N GLN A 65 18.06 -12.05 -0.59
CA GLN A 65 17.50 -13.19 0.14
C GLN A 65 18.58 -14.00 0.90
N ARG A 66 19.80 -14.08 0.35
CA ARG A 66 20.92 -14.78 1.00
C ARG A 66 21.64 -13.90 2.03
N HIS A 67 21.71 -12.60 1.77
CA HIS A 67 22.41 -11.62 2.60
C HIS A 67 21.61 -10.31 2.61
N GLY A 68 21.13 -9.88 3.77
CA GLY A 68 20.40 -8.61 3.93
C GLY A 68 18.87 -8.72 3.94
N ALA A 69 18.30 -9.92 3.84
CA ALA A 69 16.85 -10.11 3.81
C ALA A 69 16.12 -9.46 4.99
N PHE A 70 16.66 -9.62 6.21
CA PHE A 70 16.10 -8.99 7.41
C PHE A 70 16.08 -7.46 7.28
N THR A 71 17.22 -6.84 6.95
CA THR A 71 17.32 -5.39 6.79
C THR A 71 16.34 -4.89 5.72
N HIS A 72 16.29 -5.53 4.56
CA HIS A 72 15.36 -5.13 3.48
C HIS A 72 13.89 -5.20 3.86
N ALA A 73 13.50 -6.23 4.63
CA ALA A 73 12.15 -6.38 5.14
C ALA A 73 11.83 -5.32 6.20
N MET A 74 12.78 -5.05 7.11
CA MET A 74 12.62 -4.05 8.15
C MET A 74 12.52 -2.63 7.59
N ASP A 75 13.34 -2.26 6.59
CA ASP A 75 13.27 -0.93 5.97
C ASP A 75 11.88 -0.64 5.38
N ARG A 76 11.21 -1.67 4.85
CA ARG A 76 9.83 -1.56 4.31
C ARG A 76 8.79 -1.52 5.42
N LEU A 77 8.99 -2.27 6.50
CA LEU A 77 8.14 -2.19 7.68
C LEU A 77 8.22 -0.80 8.30
N ASP A 78 9.42 -0.21 8.39
CA ASP A 78 9.63 1.14 8.90
C ASP A 78 8.89 2.18 8.05
N GLN A 79 8.84 2.00 6.72
CA GLN A 79 8.01 2.86 5.87
C GLN A 79 6.51 2.71 6.12
N LEU A 80 6.05 1.48 6.40
CA LEU A 80 4.64 1.23 6.73
C LEU A 80 4.28 1.89 8.06
N LEU A 81 5.15 1.78 9.07
CA LEU A 81 4.98 2.44 10.37
C LEU A 81 5.02 3.96 10.21
N LEU A 82 5.94 4.49 9.40
CA LEU A 82 6.00 5.92 9.10
C LEU A 82 4.72 6.43 8.43
N LEU A 83 4.13 5.62 7.54
CA LEU A 83 2.86 5.93 6.92
C LEU A 83 1.74 5.97 7.96
N GLU A 84 1.69 4.99 8.87
CA GLU A 84 0.74 4.91 9.97
C GLU A 84 0.84 6.10 10.94
N GLU A 85 2.04 6.43 11.39
CA GLU A 85 2.32 7.57 12.28
C GLU A 85 1.88 8.92 11.70
N ARG A 86 1.83 9.04 10.37
CA ARG A 86 1.49 10.26 9.65
C ARG A 86 0.11 10.19 8.98
N LEU A 87 -0.71 9.19 9.32
CA LEU A 87 -2.07 9.13 8.83
C LEU A 87 -2.84 10.39 9.29
N PRO A 88 -3.58 11.05 8.38
CA PRO A 88 -4.44 12.17 8.73
C PRO A 88 -5.71 11.70 9.45
#